data_AF-A0A191HVD2-F1
#
_entry.id   AF-A0A191HVD2-F1
#
_cell.length_a   1.000
_cell.length_b   1.000
_cell.length_c   1.000
_cell.angle_alpha   90.00
_cell.angle_beta   90.00
_cell.angle_gamma   90.00
#
_symmetry.space_group_name_H-M   'P 1'
#
loop_
_entity.id
_entity.type
_entity.pdbx_description
1 polymer ?
#
loop_
_entity_poly.entity_id
_entity_poly.type
_entity_poly.pdbx_seq_one_letter_code
_entity_poly.pdbx_strand_id
1 'polypeptide(L)' 'MFKRYYLEPIKYQTIIFKELVKNKIIHQSNPSIVALQFFSPIYMLIINCEKGFLLKSEAQENLKNHIEQFIQLYYQLN' A
#
# COMPACT_ATOMS: atom_id res chain seq x y z
N MET A 1 7.89 16.93 6.59
CA MET A 1 6.96 15.85 6.97
C MET A 1 6.45 15.09 5.74
N PHE A 2 5.70 15.71 4.82
CA PHE A 2 5.14 15.06 3.62
C PHE A 2 6.16 14.26 2.77
N LYS A 3 7.34 14.82 2.48
CA LYS A 3 8.36 14.13 1.66
C LYS A 3 8.85 12.80 2.26
N ARG A 4 9.03 12.73 3.58
CA ARG A 4 9.56 11.55 4.29
C ARG A 4 8.50 10.49 4.54
N TYR A 5 7.27 10.91 4.85
CA TYR A 5 6.19 9.98 5.22
C TYR A 5 5.27 9.60 4.07
N TYR A 6 5.41 10.24 2.90
CA TYR A 6 4.60 9.96 1.72
C TYR A 6 5.43 9.63 0.48
N LEU A 7 6.34 10.52 0.05
CA LEU A 7 7.06 10.33 -1.22
C LEU A 7 8.12 9.24 -1.16
N GLU A 8 8.87 9.14 -0.05
CA GLU A 8 9.90 8.11 0.12
C GLU A 8 9.33 6.68 0.17
N PRO A 9 8.25 6.40 0.94
CA PRO A 9 7.58 5.10 0.92
C PRO A 9 7.10 4.70 -0.47
N ILE A 10 6.47 5.62 -1.21
CA ILE A 10 5.98 5.33 -2.57
C ILE A 10 7.14 5.00 -3.51
N LYS A 11 8.25 5.74 -3.44
CA LYS A 11 9.44 5.45 -4.26
C LYS A 11 10.02 4.07 -3.95
N TYR A 12 10.15 3.75 -2.66
CA TYR A 12 10.66 2.45 -2.24
C TYR A 12 9.74 1.30 -2.69
N GLN A 13 8.43 1.45 -2.51
CA GLN A 13 7.45 0.46 -2.94
C GLN A 13 7.40 0.32 -4.47
N THR A 14 7.61 1.41 -5.22
CA THR A 14 7.72 1.35 -6.69
C THR A 14 8.85 0.43 -7.12
N ILE A 15 10.00 0.46 -6.42
CA ILE A 15 11.13 -0.43 -6.69
C ILE A 15 10.74 -1.88 -6.39
N ILE A 16 10.07 -2.14 -5.27
CA ILE A 16 9.59 -3.49 -4.91
C ILE A 16 8.61 -4.01 -5.96
N PHE A 17 7.55 -3.26 -6.26
CA PHE A 17 6.54 -3.68 -7.22
C PHE A 17 7.11 -3.87 -8.63
N LYS A 18 8.15 -3.12 -9.01
CA LYS A 18 8.87 -3.33 -10.27
C LYS A 18 9.51 -4.72 -10.31
N GLU A 19 10.18 -5.14 -9.23
CA GLU A 19 10.74 -6.49 -9.15
C GLU A 19 9.65 -7.56 -9.07
N LEU A 20 8.53 -7.32 -8.37
CA LEU A 20 7.41 -8.28 -8.32
C LEU A 20 6.75 -8.49 -9.70
N VAL A 21 6.53 -7.42 -10.48
CA VAL A 21 6.04 -7.50 -11.86
C VAL A 21 7.04 -8.25 -12.75
N LYS A 22 8.34 -7.93 -12.64
CA LYS A 22 9.40 -8.58 -13.43
C LYS A 22 9.48 -10.09 -13.17
N ASN A 23 9.27 -10.51 -11.93
CA ASN A 23 9.26 -11.92 -11.53
C ASN A 23 7.88 -12.59 -11.70
N LYS A 24 6.89 -11.91 -12.30
CA LYS A 24 5.52 -12.41 -12.51
C LYS A 24 4.82 -12.87 -11.22
N ILE A 25 5.16 -12.26 -10.08
CA ILE A 25 4.49 -12.52 -8.79
C ILE A 25 3.16 -11.77 -8.74
N ILE A 26 3.12 -10.56 -9.32
CA ILE A 26 1.92 -9.78 -9.52
C ILE A 26 1.67 -9.55 -11.01
N HIS A 27 0.41 -9.32 -11.39
CA HIS A 27 -0.02 -9.07 -12.77
C HIS A 27 0.81 -7.96 -13.43
N GLN A 28 0.99 -8.04 -14.76
CA GLN A 28 1.63 -6.97 -15.55
C GLN A 28 0.88 -5.64 -15.35
N SER A 29 1.48 -4.77 -14.54
CA SER A 29 0.89 -3.54 -14.02
C SER A 29 1.95 -2.43 -14.02
N ASN A 30 1.55 -1.16 -13.98
CA ASN A 30 2.48 -0.05 -13.78
C ASN A 30 2.94 0.00 -12.30
N PRO A 31 4.21 -0.27 -11.98
CA PRO A 31 4.66 -0.36 -10.57
C PRO A 31 4.45 0.90 -9.74
N SER A 32 4.50 2.08 -10.38
CA SER A 32 4.32 3.36 -9.68
C SER A 32 2.86 3.55 -9.27
N ILE A 33 1.92 3.10 -10.10
CA ILE A 33 0.49 3.15 -9.81
C ILE A 33 0.13 2.15 -8.72
N VAL A 34 0.70 0.94 -8.79
CA VAL A 34 0.53 -0.11 -7.77
C VAL A 34 1.05 0.37 -6.41
N ALA A 35 2.22 1.00 -6.36
CA ALA A 35 2.76 1.62 -5.15
C ALA A 35 1.84 2.70 -4.58
N LEU A 36 1.32 3.59 -5.43
CA LEU A 36 0.41 4.64 -5.01
C LEU A 36 -0.88 4.07 -4.41
N GLN A 37 -1.49 3.08 -5.07
CA GLN A 37 -2.71 2.44 -4.60
C GLN A 37 -2.50 1.66 -3.31
N PHE A 38 -1.35 0.98 -3.16
CA PHE A 38 -1.01 0.28 -1.93
C PHE A 38 -0.82 1.24 -0.76
N PHE A 39 -0.07 2.33 -0.96
CA PHE A 39 0.30 3.23 0.14
C PHE A 39 -0.79 4.23 0.53
N SER A 40 -1.65 4.65 -0.40
CA SER A 40 -2.62 5.72 -0.13
C SER A 40 -3.57 5.40 1.03
N PRO A 41 -4.15 4.19 1.13
CA PRO A 41 -4.98 3.83 2.28
C PRO A 41 -4.19 3.79 3.59
N ILE A 42 -2.94 3.29 3.56
CA ILE A 42 -2.06 3.24 4.75
C ILE A 42 -1.79 4.65 5.29
N TYR A 43 -1.45 5.58 4.40
CA TYR A 43 -1.23 6.98 4.76
C TYR A 43 -2.49 7.62 5.37
N MET A 44 -3.66 7.34 4.78
CA MET A 44 -4.94 7.83 5.31
C MET A 44 -5.26 7.26 6.70
N LEU A 45 -5.00 5.97 6.94
CA LEU A 45 -5.19 5.36 8.25
C LEU A 45 -4.30 6.00 9.32
N ILE A 46 -3.02 6.25 8.99
CA ILE A 46 -2.07 6.93 9.88
C ILE A 46 -2.58 8.32 10.27
N ILE A 47 -2.94 9.16 9.28
CA ILE A 47 -3.42 10.52 9.55
C ILE A 47 -4.67 10.50 10.43
N ASN A 48 -5.63 9.62 10.14
CA ASN A 48 -6.88 9.58 10.90
C ASN A 48 -6.67 9.07 12.33
N CYS A 49 -5.72 8.16 12.55
CA CYS A 49 -5.31 7.79 13.90
C CYS A 49 -4.63 8.95 14.64
N GLU A 50 -3.67 9.64 14.00
CA GLU A 50 -2.97 10.77 14.62
C GLU A 50 -3.93 11.91 15.00
N LYS A 51 -4.98 12.13 14.21
CA LYS A 51 -6.00 13.14 14.47
C LYS A 51 -7.11 12.69 15.42
N GLY A 52 -7.09 11.42 15.87
CA GLY A 52 -8.12 10.86 16.74
C GLY A 52 -9.48 10.62 16.07
N PHE A 53 -9.53 10.66 14.73
CA PHE A 53 -10.75 10.36 13.95
C PHE A 53 -11.00 8.87 13.76
N LEU A 54 -9.99 8.04 14.01
CA LEU A 54 -10.05 6.59 13.86
C LEU A 54 -9.34 5.92 15.03
N LEU A 55 -10.00 4.96 15.68
CA LEU A 55 -9.37 4.20 16.75
C LEU A 55 -8.22 3.36 16.19
N LYS A 56 -7.16 3.19 16.98
CA LYS A 56 -6.00 2.38 16.57
C LYS A 56 -6.39 0.95 16.21
N SER A 57 -7.34 0.35 16.94
CA SER A 57 -7.86 -0.99 16.65
C SER A 57 -8.57 -1.07 15.31
N GLU A 58 -9.42 -0.08 15.00
CA GLU A 58 -10.13 0.00 13.71
C GLU A 58 -9.15 0.21 12.56
N ALA A 59 -8.13 1.04 12.75
CA ALA A 59 -7.08 1.24 11.75
C ALA A 59 -6.26 -0.02 11.48
N GLN A 60 -5.97 -0.81 12.51
CA GLN A 60 -5.28 -2.10 12.37
C GLN A 60 -6.13 -3.09 11.57
N GLU A 61 -7.43 -3.18 11.86
CA GLU A 61 -8.35 -4.05 11.13
C GLU A 61 -8.47 -3.61 9.66
N ASN A 62 -8.64 -2.31 9.40
CA ASN A 62 -8.69 -1.77 8.04
C ASN A 62 -7.38 -1.99 7.28
N LEU A 63 -6.22 -1.88 7.94
CA LEU A 63 -4.92 -2.16 7.33
C LEU A 63 -4.82 -3.63 6.90
N LYS A 64 -5.25 -4.56 7.76
CA LYS A 64 -5.26 -6.00 7.46
C LYS A 64 -6.16 -6.29 6.25
N ASN A 65 -7.40 -5.79 6.28
CA ASN A 65 -8.37 -5.99 5.20
C ASN A 65 -7.89 -5.37 3.88
N HIS A 66 -7.24 -4.20 3.93
CA HIS A 66 -6.61 -3.60 2.75
C HIS A 66 -5.50 -4.47 2.16
N ILE A 67 -4.63 -5.03 2.99
CA ILE A 67 -3.55 -5.92 2.52
C ILE A 67 -4.14 -7.18 1.87
N GLU A 68 -5.14 -7.81 2.49
CA GLU A 68 -5.80 -9.01 1.95
C GLU A 68 -6.47 -8.74 0.60
N GLN A 69 -7.25 -7.67 0.49
CA GLN A 69 -7.89 -7.27 -0.77
C GLN A 69 -6.87 -6.88 -1.84
N PHE A 70 -5.81 -6.17 -1.46
CA PHE A 70 -4.75 -5.79 -2.40
C PHE A 70 -4.04 -7.02 -2.96
N ILE A 71 -3.79 -8.04 -2.14
CA ILE A 71 -3.23 -9.31 -2.60
C ILE A 71 -4.18 -9.96 -3.62
N GLN A 72 -5.47 -10.05 -3.33
CA GLN A 72 -6.45 -10.63 -4.26
C GLN A 72 -6.52 -9.90 -5.61
N LEU A 73 -6.36 -8.57 -5.60
CA LEU A 73 -6.40 -7.76 -6.83
C LEU A 73 -5.14 -7.93 -7.70
N TYR A 74 -3.97 -8.01 -7.07
CA TYR A 74 -2.69 -7.89 -7.77
C TYR A 74 -1.90 -9.18 -7.89
N TYR A 75 -2.00 -10.10 -6.94
CA TYR A 75 -1.22 -11.33 -6.96
C TYR A 75 -1.87 -12.35 -7.88
N GLN A 76 -1.04 -13.00 -8.70
CA GLN A 76 -1.45 -14.20 -9.41
C GLN A 76 -1.36 -15.36 -8.42
N LEU A 77 -2.48 -15.66 -7.75
CA LEU A 77 -2.62 -16.92 -7.05
C LEU A 77 -2.76 -18.01 -8.11
N ASN A 78 -1.66 -18.73 -8.37
CA ASN A 78 -1.68 -19.97 -9.15
C ASN A 78 -2.46 -21.05 -8.40
#